data_AF-A0A7C5MDD3-F1
#
_entry.id   AF-A0A7C5MDD3-F1
#
_cell.length_a   1.000
_cell.length_b   1.000
_cell.length_c   1.000
_cell.angle_alpha   90.00
_cell.angle_beta   90.00
_cell.angle_gamma   90.00
#
_symmetry.space_group_name_H-M   'P 1'
#
loop_
_entity.id
_entity.type
_entity.pdbx_description
1 polymer ?
#
loop_
_entity_poly.entity_id
_entity_poly.type
_entity_poly.pdbx_seq_one_letter_code
_entity_poly.pdbx_strand_id
1 'polypeptide(L)'
;MAAPAGSGRRDDPDRILAAIDRFLNASRQPVLLEPGELHYPLAPDSFEIRSNPANVTIEVWDERRHLSRRVLGIRAEQPGKLELLVDKFPRRTGRLYLIDLARPPGASAAVREKRHHFREQFRFLLARQFPSWKIVELSSEPNLEFSLSGRYPRAMLAAGQRAMAAIAVPPQEDSPDGALSFGLVWLDYLRRKRRAFAFEALALFFPPGRESATCLRLRWLDASLVQYQVFVYSQQGYVDQADLADYGNLDTRLEPFCDYRKALSARVLKWVDELAAVPETELVAHRDGSASLCVHGLEFARAAG
;
A
#
# COMPACT_ATOMS: atom_id res chain seq x y z
N MET A 1 45.44 6.09 2.19
CA MET A 1 44.65 6.87 3.16
C MET A 1 43.62 7.69 2.40
N ALA A 2 42.39 7.20 2.32
CA ALA A 2 41.28 7.91 1.69
C ALA A 2 40.59 8.80 2.74
N ALA A 3 40.31 10.05 2.37
CA ALA A 3 39.65 11.03 3.22
C ALA A 3 38.23 10.57 3.63
N PRO A 4 37.76 10.90 4.85
CA PRO A 4 36.42 10.55 5.28
C PRO A 4 35.35 11.41 4.54
N ALA A 5 34.22 10.76 4.29
CA ALA A 5 33.04 11.30 3.61
C ALA A 5 32.51 12.60 4.23
N GLY A 6 32.01 13.49 3.36
CA GLY A 6 31.65 14.87 3.65
C GLY A 6 30.76 15.06 4.88
N SER A 7 31.19 15.98 5.74
CA SER A 7 30.35 16.64 6.74
C SER A 7 29.14 17.26 6.03
N GLY A 8 27.93 16.80 6.39
CA GLY A 8 26.70 17.40 5.89
C GLY A 8 26.65 18.87 6.28
N ARG A 9 26.80 19.77 5.31
CA ARG A 9 26.60 21.21 5.49
C ARG A 9 25.19 21.41 6.06
N ARG A 10 25.12 21.90 7.29
CA ARG A 10 23.85 22.29 7.90
C ARG A 10 23.39 23.56 7.23
N ASP A 11 22.15 23.58 6.76
CA ASP A 11 21.56 24.82 6.28
C ASP A 11 21.23 25.72 7.48
N ASP A 12 21.19 27.01 7.21
CA ASP A 12 20.76 28.03 8.15
C ASP A 12 19.32 27.75 8.66
N PRO A 13 19.08 27.68 9.99
CA PRO A 13 17.75 27.43 10.55
C PRO A 13 16.66 28.35 10.00
N ASP A 14 16.96 29.64 9.79
CA ASP A 14 15.98 30.61 9.28
C ASP A 14 15.59 30.29 7.83
N ARG A 15 16.55 29.83 7.02
CA ARG A 15 16.29 29.36 5.65
C ARG A 15 15.41 28.12 5.63
N ILE A 16 15.63 27.18 6.57
CA ILE A 16 14.82 25.97 6.70
C ILE A 16 13.39 26.36 7.09
N LEU A 17 13.22 27.20 8.11
CA LEU A 17 11.91 27.65 8.58
C LEU A 17 11.14 28.35 7.45
N ALA A 18 11.77 29.30 6.77
CA ALA A 18 11.15 30.01 5.65
C ALA A 18 10.72 29.08 4.51
N ALA A 19 11.47 27.99 4.23
CA ALA A 19 11.07 27.01 3.22
C ALA A 19 9.86 26.18 3.65
N ILE A 20 9.80 25.80 4.93
CA ILE A 20 8.65 25.07 5.47
C ILE A 20 7.41 25.97 5.46
N ASP A 21 7.53 27.23 5.90
CA ASP A 21 6.42 28.19 5.89
C ASP A 21 5.90 28.45 4.48
N ARG A 22 6.80 28.62 3.48
CA ARG A 22 6.40 28.72 2.08
C ARG A 22 5.61 27.50 1.61
N PHE A 23 6.08 26.29 1.96
CA PHE A 23 5.38 25.06 1.61
C PHE A 23 3.99 24.99 2.24
N LEU A 24 3.88 25.27 3.55
CA LEU A 24 2.61 25.20 4.28
C LEU A 24 1.59 26.20 3.73
N ASN A 25 2.01 27.45 3.50
CA ASN A 25 1.15 28.51 2.96
C ASN A 25 0.67 28.22 1.53
N ALA A 26 1.44 27.47 0.74
CA ALA A 26 1.10 27.13 -0.63
C ALA A 26 0.35 25.79 -0.79
N SER A 27 0.15 25.04 0.30
CA SER A 27 -0.44 23.71 0.31
C SER A 27 -1.92 23.74 0.69
N ARG A 28 -2.71 22.83 0.13
CA ARG A 28 -4.13 22.66 0.52
C ARG A 28 -4.34 21.50 1.47
N GLN A 29 -3.59 20.41 1.28
CA GLN A 29 -3.62 19.24 2.15
C GLN A 29 -2.19 18.81 2.48
N PRO A 30 -1.47 19.60 3.31
CA PRO A 30 -0.09 19.30 3.67
C PRO A 30 0.01 18.08 4.59
N VAL A 31 0.94 17.18 4.30
CA VAL A 31 1.27 16.04 5.14
C VAL A 31 2.79 15.89 5.28
N LEU A 32 3.23 15.30 6.38
CA LEU A 32 4.61 14.94 6.65
C LEU A 32 4.80 13.43 6.52
N LEU A 33 5.76 13.03 5.70
CA LEU A 33 6.05 11.64 5.38
C LEU A 33 7.50 11.28 5.73
N GLU A 34 7.66 10.30 6.60
CA GLU A 34 8.93 9.57 6.78
C GLU A 34 8.90 8.25 6.00
N PRO A 35 9.92 7.94 5.17
CA PRO A 35 9.92 6.71 4.36
C PRO A 35 9.69 5.43 5.19
N GLY A 36 8.70 4.64 4.78
CA GLY A 36 8.31 3.40 5.46
C GLY A 36 7.23 3.58 6.54
N GLU A 37 6.86 4.82 6.86
CA GLU A 37 5.80 5.16 7.81
C GLU A 37 4.58 5.73 7.10
N LEU A 38 3.41 5.62 7.72
CA LEU A 38 2.25 6.41 7.30
C LEU A 38 2.48 7.88 7.62
N HIS A 39 2.06 8.76 6.72
CA HIS A 39 2.17 10.19 6.90
C HIS A 39 1.38 10.70 8.10
N TYR A 40 1.76 11.89 8.54
CA TYR A 40 1.03 12.70 9.52
C TYR A 40 0.36 13.85 8.77
N PRO A 41 -0.95 14.08 8.96
CA PRO A 41 -1.58 15.34 8.59
C PRO A 41 -0.87 16.50 9.29
N LEU A 42 -0.64 17.60 8.57
CA LEU A 42 -0.15 18.85 9.14
C LEU A 42 -1.33 19.81 9.37
N ALA A 43 -2.28 19.38 10.21
CA ALA A 43 -3.39 20.20 10.66
C ALA A 43 -2.94 21.16 11.79
N PRO A 44 -3.60 22.31 12.00
CA PRO A 44 -3.13 23.33 12.94
C PRO A 44 -2.85 22.86 14.38
N ASP A 45 -3.45 21.75 14.81
CA ASP A 45 -3.36 21.17 16.15
C ASP A 45 -2.59 19.82 16.18
N SER A 46 -1.98 19.41 15.06
CA SER A 46 -1.33 18.10 14.91
C SER A 46 0.18 18.17 14.62
N PHE A 47 0.78 19.37 14.71
CA PHE A 47 2.22 19.56 14.56
C PHE A 47 2.74 20.83 15.25
N GLU A 48 4.04 20.84 15.52
CA GLU A 48 4.78 22.00 15.98
C GLU A 48 6.13 22.08 15.27
N ILE A 49 6.52 23.29 14.85
CA ILE A 49 7.86 23.55 14.31
C ILE A 49 8.58 24.47 15.29
N ARG A 50 9.62 23.94 15.93
CA ARG A 50 10.46 24.71 16.85
C ARG A 50 11.72 25.12 16.12
N SER A 51 12.04 26.41 16.14
CA SER A 51 13.33 26.92 15.64
C SER A 51 14.12 27.54 16.80
N ASN A 52 15.42 27.28 16.80
CA ASN A 52 16.40 28.01 17.61
C ASN A 52 17.65 28.30 16.75
N PRO A 53 18.57 29.16 17.18
CA PRO A 53 19.76 29.51 16.40
C PRO A 53 20.66 28.32 16.01
N ALA A 54 20.49 27.15 16.64
CA ALA A 54 21.28 25.95 16.38
C ALA A 54 20.59 24.90 15.50
N ASN A 55 19.25 24.86 15.44
CA ASN A 55 18.49 23.87 14.68
C ASN A 55 17.00 24.22 14.52
N VAL A 56 16.38 23.58 13.51
CA VAL A 56 14.93 23.45 13.37
C VAL A 56 14.53 22.02 13.73
N THR A 57 13.49 21.88 14.55
CA THR A 57 12.88 20.61 14.92
C THR A 57 11.42 20.60 14.50
N ILE A 58 11.00 19.53 13.83
CA ILE A 58 9.59 19.29 13.47
C ILE A 58 9.07 18.18 14.36
N GLU A 59 7.94 18.45 14.99
CA GLU A 59 7.17 17.51 15.78
C GLU A 59 5.78 17.36 15.17
N VAL A 60 5.32 16.12 15.02
CA VAL A 60 3.98 15.79 14.53
C VAL A 60 3.37 14.70 15.39
N TRP A 61 2.06 14.74 15.54
CA TRP A 61 1.32 13.74 16.30
C TRP A 61 -0.05 13.45 15.68
N ASP A 62 -0.52 12.24 15.90
CA ASP A 62 -1.91 11.82 15.72
C ASP A 62 -2.38 11.11 17.00
N GLU A 63 -3.60 10.57 17.02
CA GLU A 63 -4.15 9.87 18.18
C GLU A 63 -3.30 8.67 18.65
N ARG A 64 -2.44 8.13 17.79
CA ARG A 64 -1.74 6.85 17.99
C ARG A 64 -0.23 6.98 18.01
N ARG A 65 0.34 8.04 17.43
CA ARG A 65 1.77 8.15 17.14
C ARG A 65 2.27 9.58 17.31
N HIS A 66 3.54 9.69 17.69
CA HIS A 66 4.27 10.94 17.76
C HIS A 66 5.63 10.78 17.09
N LEU A 67 6.06 11.79 16.36
CA LEU A 67 7.33 11.82 15.64
C LEU A 67 8.02 13.17 15.85
N SER A 68 9.26 13.14 16.35
CA SER A 68 10.14 14.31 16.45
C SER A 68 11.40 14.09 15.62
N ARG A 69 11.75 15.07 14.78
CA ARG A 69 12.96 15.04 13.93
C ARG A 69 13.65 16.40 13.89
N ARG A 70 14.97 16.38 14.08
CA ARG A 70 15.83 17.54 13.84
C ARG A 70 16.15 17.65 12.36
N VAL A 71 15.84 18.80 11.76
CA VAL A 71 16.14 19.10 10.36
C VAL A 71 17.57 19.61 10.23
N LEU A 72 18.31 19.01 9.31
CA LEU A 72 19.71 19.32 9.02
C LEU A 72 19.86 20.20 7.78
N GLY A 73 18.90 20.15 6.84
CA GLY A 73 18.90 21.00 5.66
C GLY A 73 17.84 20.62 4.63
N ILE A 74 17.80 21.38 3.53
CA ILE A 74 16.87 21.19 2.42
C ILE A 74 17.59 20.44 1.30
N ARG A 75 17.02 19.34 0.83
CA ARG A 75 17.53 18.58 -0.32
C ARG A 75 16.92 19.02 -1.63
N ALA A 76 15.63 19.27 -1.66
CA ALA A 76 14.91 19.72 -2.84
C ALA A 76 13.64 20.46 -2.45
N GLU A 77 13.32 21.54 -3.19
CA GLU A 77 12.06 22.28 -3.09
C GLU A 77 11.39 22.20 -4.47
N GLN A 78 10.19 21.63 -4.51
CA GLN A 78 9.38 21.46 -5.71
C GLN A 78 7.93 21.89 -5.42
N PRO A 79 7.15 22.29 -6.43
CA PRO A 79 5.74 22.63 -6.21
C PRO A 79 4.98 21.46 -5.56
N GLY A 80 4.49 21.66 -4.33
CA GLY A 80 3.77 20.65 -3.55
C GLY A 80 4.64 19.56 -2.93
N LYS A 81 5.97 19.71 -2.91
CA LYS A 81 6.88 18.77 -2.26
C LYS A 81 8.14 19.46 -1.74
N LEU A 82 8.43 19.29 -0.45
CA LEU A 82 9.69 19.69 0.17
C LEU A 82 10.42 18.45 0.69
N GLU A 83 11.67 18.25 0.28
CA GLU A 83 12.53 17.17 0.78
C GLU A 83 13.55 17.73 1.75
N LEU A 84 13.52 17.23 2.98
CA LEU A 84 14.37 17.63 4.10
C LEU A 84 15.34 16.50 4.47
N LEU A 85 16.57 16.89 4.81
CA LEU A 85 17.53 16.01 5.46
C LEU A 85 17.30 16.09 6.98
N VAL A 86 17.18 14.96 7.66
CA VAL A 86 16.95 14.91 9.11
C VAL A 86 17.96 14.03 9.83
N ASP A 87 18.12 14.25 11.13
CA ASP A 87 18.85 13.35 12.02
C ASP A 87 17.97 12.17 12.46
N LYS A 88 18.50 10.95 12.36
CA LYS A 88 17.89 9.69 12.81
C LYS A 88 18.78 9.02 13.85
N PHE A 89 18.18 8.60 14.95
CA PHE A 89 18.90 7.94 16.03
C PHE A 89 19.35 6.51 15.65
N PRO A 90 20.56 6.06 16.06
CA PRO A 90 21.71 6.86 16.52
C PRO A 90 22.63 7.22 15.33
N ARG A 91 22.79 8.53 15.06
CA ARG A 91 23.75 9.13 14.09
C ARG A 91 23.60 8.69 12.63
N ARG A 92 22.39 8.35 12.18
CA ARG A 92 22.10 8.16 10.76
C ARG A 92 21.40 9.40 10.22
N THR A 93 21.64 9.77 8.97
CA THR A 93 20.80 10.78 8.32
C THR A 93 19.62 10.11 7.66
N GLY A 94 18.44 10.71 7.79
CA GLY A 94 17.19 10.29 7.17
C GLY A 94 16.67 11.34 6.20
N ARG A 95 15.61 10.99 5.47
CA ARG A 95 14.85 11.92 4.64
C ARG A 95 13.47 12.10 5.26
N LEU A 96 12.99 13.33 5.23
CA LEU A 96 11.63 13.70 5.61
C LEU A 96 11.01 14.47 4.44
N TYR A 97 9.77 14.16 4.11
CA TYR A 97 9.07 14.77 3.00
C TYR A 97 7.87 15.54 3.52
N LEU A 98 7.71 16.80 3.11
CA LEU A 98 6.42 17.49 3.19
C LEU A 98 5.77 17.40 1.81
N ILE A 99 4.51 16.97 1.73
CA ILE A 99 3.81 16.72 0.47
C ILE A 99 2.40 17.33 0.55
N ASP A 100 1.97 17.99 -0.52
CA ASP A 100 0.58 18.46 -0.67
C ASP A 100 -0.25 17.38 -1.37
N LEU A 101 -1.10 16.67 -0.63
CA LEU A 101 -1.91 15.57 -1.16
C LEU A 101 -2.99 16.04 -2.15
N ALA A 102 -3.37 17.31 -2.11
CA ALA A 102 -4.35 17.89 -3.04
C ALA A 102 -3.80 18.04 -4.47
N ARG A 103 -2.49 17.83 -4.69
CA ARG A 103 -1.88 17.86 -6.01
C ARG A 103 -1.71 16.44 -6.58
N PRO A 104 -1.85 16.24 -7.91
CA PRO A 104 -1.74 14.91 -8.52
C PRO A 104 -0.44 14.13 -8.19
N PRO A 105 0.75 14.77 -8.15
CA PRO A 105 1.98 14.11 -7.70
C PRO A 105 1.93 13.65 -6.24
N GLY A 106 1.21 14.37 -5.38
CA GLY A 106 1.01 14.07 -3.96
C GLY A 106 0.10 12.88 -3.74
N ALA A 107 -1.04 12.80 -4.44
CA ALA A 107 -1.93 11.64 -4.40
C ALA A 107 -1.21 10.34 -4.81
N SER A 108 -0.39 10.40 -5.87
CA SER A 108 0.45 9.27 -6.29
C SER A 108 1.52 8.91 -5.26
N ALA A 109 2.04 9.88 -4.51
CA ALA A 109 3.01 9.64 -3.45
C ALA A 109 2.36 8.94 -2.23
N ALA A 110 1.14 9.33 -1.84
CA ALA A 110 0.40 8.67 -0.76
C ALA A 110 0.11 7.20 -1.07
N VAL A 111 -0.25 6.86 -2.32
CA VAL A 111 -0.43 5.45 -2.72
C VAL A 111 0.88 4.68 -2.60
N ARG A 112 2.00 5.24 -3.08
CA ARG A 112 3.32 4.60 -2.94
C ARG A 112 3.72 4.42 -1.49
N GLU A 113 3.53 5.44 -0.67
CA GLU A 113 3.77 5.39 0.77
C GLU A 113 3.02 4.24 1.44
N LYS A 114 1.70 4.15 1.26
CA LYS A 114 0.89 3.06 1.85
C LYS A 114 1.45 1.69 1.49
N ARG A 115 1.86 1.50 0.23
CA ARG A 115 2.53 0.28 -0.23
C ARG A 115 3.87 0.03 0.46
N HIS A 116 4.71 1.05 0.60
CA HIS A 116 6.01 0.92 1.27
C HIS A 116 5.86 0.64 2.75
N HIS A 117 4.94 1.33 3.43
CA HIS A 117 4.63 1.10 4.83
C HIS A 117 4.18 -0.35 5.06
N PHE A 118 3.20 -0.81 4.29
CA PHE A 118 2.73 -2.18 4.39
C PHE A 118 3.81 -3.21 4.01
N ARG A 119 4.70 -2.89 3.06
CA ARG A 119 5.85 -3.76 2.75
C ARG A 119 6.77 -3.96 3.95
N GLU A 120 7.02 -2.92 4.75
CA GLU A 120 7.82 -3.08 5.96
C GLU A 120 7.07 -3.84 7.05
N GLN A 121 5.76 -3.63 7.20
CA GLN A 121 4.93 -4.51 8.05
C GLN A 121 5.03 -5.98 7.61
N PHE A 122 4.93 -6.24 6.30
CA PHE A 122 5.06 -7.58 5.74
C PHE A 122 6.45 -8.19 6.01
N ARG A 123 7.53 -7.39 5.98
CA ARG A 123 8.86 -7.84 6.41
C ARG A 123 8.84 -8.37 7.84
N PHE A 124 8.18 -7.67 8.76
CA PHE A 124 8.07 -8.09 10.16
C PHE A 124 7.23 -9.37 10.31
N LEU A 125 6.10 -9.47 9.59
CA LEU A 125 5.28 -10.68 9.57
C LEU A 125 6.09 -11.89 9.11
N LEU A 126 6.85 -11.76 8.02
CA LEU A 126 7.72 -12.81 7.49
C LEU A 126 8.81 -13.21 8.48
N ALA A 127 9.51 -12.23 9.07
CA ALA A 127 10.59 -12.50 10.01
C ALA A 127 10.09 -13.21 11.29
N ARG A 128 8.87 -12.91 11.73
CA ARG A 128 8.23 -13.55 12.88
C ARG A 128 7.73 -14.95 12.55
N GLN A 129 7.09 -15.14 11.39
CA GLN A 129 6.50 -16.42 10.98
C GLN A 129 7.57 -17.44 10.56
N PHE A 130 8.66 -16.98 9.94
CA PHE A 130 9.71 -17.82 9.39
C PHE A 130 11.10 -17.41 9.92
N PRO A 131 11.37 -17.52 11.23
CA PRO A 131 12.58 -16.98 11.86
C PRO A 131 13.89 -17.61 11.36
N SER A 132 13.83 -18.86 10.88
CA SER A 132 14.99 -19.58 10.30
C SER A 132 15.20 -19.30 8.81
N TRP A 133 14.29 -18.56 8.16
CA TRP A 133 14.34 -18.26 6.74
C TRP A 133 14.83 -16.85 6.49
N LYS A 134 15.75 -16.71 5.53
CA LYS A 134 16.27 -15.40 5.13
C LYS A 134 15.37 -14.78 4.07
N ILE A 135 14.92 -13.54 4.28
CA ILE A 135 14.26 -12.75 3.24
C ILE A 135 15.32 -12.33 2.20
N VAL A 136 15.26 -12.93 1.01
CA VAL A 136 16.20 -12.70 -0.10
C VAL A 136 15.74 -11.54 -0.99
N GLU A 137 14.45 -11.49 -1.27
CA GLU A 137 13.84 -10.43 -2.09
C GLU A 137 12.56 -9.96 -1.39
N LEU A 138 12.32 -8.66 -1.34
CA LEU A 138 11.07 -8.07 -0.86
C LEU A 138 10.78 -6.80 -1.67
N SER A 139 9.64 -6.77 -2.35
CA SER A 139 9.29 -5.69 -3.27
C SER A 139 7.79 -5.39 -3.26
N SER A 140 7.46 -4.12 -3.48
CA SER A 140 6.11 -3.61 -3.75
C SER A 140 6.09 -2.85 -5.08
N GLU A 141 7.14 -2.98 -5.89
CA GLU A 141 7.29 -2.26 -7.15
C GLU A 141 6.58 -2.99 -8.30
N PRO A 142 5.92 -2.27 -9.22
CA PRO A 142 5.37 -2.88 -10.41
C PRO A 142 6.49 -3.33 -11.35
N ASN A 143 6.30 -4.48 -12.00
CA ASN A 143 7.08 -4.92 -13.14
C ASN A 143 6.12 -5.55 -14.16
N LEU A 144 5.62 -4.71 -15.06
CA LEU A 144 4.55 -5.05 -16.00
C LEU A 144 5.00 -6.04 -17.07
N GLU A 145 6.30 -6.07 -17.41
CA GLU A 145 6.89 -7.06 -18.34
C GLU A 145 6.62 -8.49 -17.86
N PHE A 146 6.66 -8.73 -16.55
CA PHE A 146 6.41 -10.04 -15.94
C PHE A 146 5.04 -10.12 -15.24
N SER A 147 4.10 -9.23 -15.58
CA SER A 147 2.77 -9.19 -14.96
C SER A 147 2.77 -9.05 -13.42
N LEU A 148 3.82 -8.43 -12.86
CA LEU A 148 3.94 -8.22 -11.42
C LEU A 148 3.34 -6.86 -11.06
N SER A 149 2.17 -6.88 -10.41
CA SER A 149 1.55 -5.64 -9.92
C SER A 149 2.26 -5.11 -8.68
N GLY A 150 2.19 -3.80 -8.46
CA GLY A 150 2.58 -3.17 -7.20
C GLY A 150 1.50 -3.28 -6.12
N ARG A 151 0.38 -3.96 -6.39
CA ARG A 151 -0.80 -4.00 -5.52
C ARG A 151 -0.53 -4.79 -4.23
N TYR A 152 0.21 -5.88 -4.38
CA TYR A 152 0.55 -6.79 -3.30
C TYR A 152 2.07 -6.80 -3.10
N PRO A 153 2.60 -6.48 -1.91
CA PRO A 153 4.00 -6.72 -1.66
C PRO A 153 4.29 -8.23 -1.74
N ARG A 154 5.44 -8.56 -2.29
CA ARG A 154 5.87 -9.91 -2.58
C ARG A 154 7.29 -10.13 -2.10
N ALA A 155 7.59 -11.35 -1.68
CA ALA A 155 8.87 -11.73 -1.14
C ALA A 155 9.33 -13.10 -1.61
N MET A 156 10.63 -13.29 -1.58
CA MET A 156 11.29 -14.60 -1.66
C MET A 156 12.02 -14.83 -0.34
N LEU A 157 11.79 -15.97 0.28
CA LEU A 157 12.58 -16.43 1.42
C LEU A 157 13.40 -17.65 1.03
N ALA A 158 14.55 -17.84 1.68
CA ALA A 158 15.43 -18.98 1.46
C ALA A 158 16.00 -19.54 2.75
N ALA A 159 16.13 -20.85 2.81
CA ALA A 159 16.82 -21.62 3.84
C ALA A 159 17.71 -22.68 3.16
N GLY A 160 18.98 -22.34 2.95
CA GLY A 160 19.87 -23.15 2.10
C GLY A 160 19.40 -23.14 0.64
N GLN A 161 19.23 -24.32 0.03
CA GLN A 161 18.70 -24.47 -1.34
C GLN A 161 17.16 -24.48 -1.39
N ARG A 162 16.49 -24.49 -0.24
CA ARG A 162 15.02 -24.41 -0.16
C ARG A 162 14.60 -22.95 -0.27
N ALA A 163 13.54 -22.70 -1.01
CA ALA A 163 12.97 -21.37 -1.18
C ALA A 163 11.44 -21.42 -1.07
N MET A 164 10.88 -20.27 -0.69
CA MET A 164 9.43 -20.06 -0.74
C MET A 164 9.13 -18.69 -1.34
N ALA A 165 8.02 -18.64 -2.06
CA ALA A 165 7.41 -17.39 -2.48
C ALA A 165 6.43 -16.94 -1.40
N ALA A 166 6.35 -15.64 -1.16
CA ALA A 166 5.34 -15.07 -0.28
C ALA A 166 4.72 -13.82 -0.88
N ILE A 167 3.45 -13.59 -0.58
CA ILE A 167 2.68 -12.42 -1.02
C ILE A 167 1.69 -12.04 0.07
N ALA A 168 1.41 -10.74 0.23
CA ALA A 168 0.48 -10.26 1.23
C ALA A 168 -0.56 -9.29 0.64
N VAL A 169 -1.78 -9.36 1.17
CA VAL A 169 -2.87 -8.43 0.88
C VAL A 169 -2.81 -7.28 1.89
N PRO A 170 -2.60 -6.02 1.47
CA PRO A 170 -2.70 -4.87 2.36
C PRO A 170 -4.13 -4.73 2.95
N PRO A 171 -4.30 -4.24 4.18
CA PRO A 171 -5.63 -4.11 4.77
C PRO A 171 -6.51 -3.09 4.05
N GLN A 172 -5.90 -2.11 3.39
CA GLN A 172 -6.60 -1.08 2.60
C GLN A 172 -6.95 -1.51 1.17
N GLU A 173 -6.59 -2.74 0.78
CA GLU A 173 -6.90 -3.23 -0.57
C GLU A 173 -8.41 -3.47 -0.70
N ASP A 174 -9.09 -3.16 -1.79
CA ASP A 174 -10.57 -3.33 -1.84
C ASP A 174 -10.98 -4.74 -2.29
N SER A 175 -10.23 -5.32 -3.23
CA SER A 175 -10.49 -6.65 -3.77
C SER A 175 -9.28 -7.56 -3.55
N PRO A 176 -9.34 -8.49 -2.57
CA PRO A 176 -8.22 -9.37 -2.21
C PRO A 176 -8.09 -10.58 -3.16
N ASP A 177 -9.13 -10.85 -3.95
CA ASP A 177 -9.29 -12.04 -4.80
C ASP A 177 -8.16 -12.27 -5.79
N GLY A 178 -7.47 -11.20 -6.21
CA GLY A 178 -6.34 -11.31 -7.13
C GLY A 178 -5.08 -11.90 -6.49
N ALA A 179 -4.98 -11.91 -5.16
CA ALA A 179 -3.75 -12.28 -4.44
C ALA A 179 -3.24 -13.67 -4.81
N LEU A 180 -4.12 -14.65 -4.98
CA LEU A 180 -3.75 -16.00 -5.41
C LEU A 180 -3.11 -15.99 -6.80
N SER A 181 -3.77 -15.35 -7.77
CA SER A 181 -3.26 -15.26 -9.15
C SER A 181 -1.89 -14.57 -9.20
N PHE A 182 -1.74 -13.42 -8.52
CA PHE A 182 -0.45 -12.73 -8.45
C PHE A 182 0.60 -13.53 -7.68
N GLY A 183 0.22 -14.30 -6.66
CA GLY A 183 1.10 -15.21 -5.93
C GLY A 183 1.64 -16.33 -6.82
N LEU A 184 0.78 -16.92 -7.67
CA LEU A 184 1.18 -17.94 -8.64
C LEU A 184 2.10 -17.38 -9.72
N VAL A 185 1.80 -16.19 -10.26
CA VAL A 185 2.68 -15.48 -11.22
C VAL A 185 4.04 -15.18 -10.59
N TRP A 186 4.06 -14.74 -9.32
CA TRP A 186 5.29 -14.50 -8.59
C TRP A 186 6.13 -15.77 -8.39
N LEU A 187 5.49 -16.87 -8.01
CA LEU A 187 6.14 -18.18 -7.86
C LEU A 187 6.76 -18.66 -9.19
N ASP A 188 6.02 -18.59 -10.30
CA ASP A 188 6.52 -18.96 -11.63
C ASP A 188 7.70 -18.08 -12.06
N TYR A 189 7.57 -16.76 -11.88
CA TYR A 189 8.66 -15.81 -12.13
C TYR A 189 9.93 -16.18 -11.36
N LEU A 190 9.79 -16.47 -10.07
CA LEU A 190 10.91 -16.87 -9.21
C LEU A 190 11.53 -18.20 -9.65
N ARG A 191 10.73 -19.22 -9.98
CA ARG A 191 11.22 -20.51 -10.48
C ARG A 191 12.06 -20.35 -11.75
N ARG A 192 11.63 -19.45 -12.66
CA ARG A 192 12.39 -19.15 -13.90
C ARG A 192 13.68 -18.39 -13.62
N LYS A 193 13.65 -17.39 -12.73
CA LYS A 193 14.77 -16.49 -12.42
C LYS A 193 15.81 -17.10 -11.45
N ARG A 194 15.40 -18.02 -10.58
CA ARG A 194 16.19 -18.55 -9.46
C ARG A 194 16.27 -20.08 -9.51
N ARG A 195 16.72 -20.62 -10.65
CA ARG A 195 16.80 -22.08 -10.92
C ARG A 195 17.63 -22.89 -9.91
N ALA A 196 18.52 -22.25 -9.17
CA ALA A 196 19.32 -22.93 -8.14
C ALA A 196 18.48 -23.37 -6.94
N PHE A 197 17.32 -22.75 -6.69
CA PHE A 197 16.51 -23.00 -5.51
C PHE A 197 15.32 -23.93 -5.80
N ALA A 198 15.01 -24.79 -4.84
CA ALA A 198 13.80 -25.60 -4.83
C ALA A 198 12.67 -24.82 -4.15
N PHE A 199 11.67 -24.39 -4.94
CA PHE A 199 10.50 -23.67 -4.42
C PHE A 199 9.43 -24.62 -3.90
N GLU A 200 9.40 -24.79 -2.58
CA GLU A 200 8.53 -25.76 -1.90
C GLU A 200 7.19 -25.19 -1.45
N ALA A 201 7.09 -23.86 -1.28
CA ALA A 201 5.88 -23.24 -0.74
C ALA A 201 5.53 -21.89 -1.38
N LEU A 202 4.23 -21.60 -1.36
CA LEU A 202 3.64 -20.29 -1.59
C LEU A 202 2.86 -19.86 -0.34
N ALA A 203 3.37 -18.86 0.37
CA ALA A 203 2.73 -18.30 1.56
C ALA A 203 1.91 -17.05 1.20
N LEU A 204 0.62 -17.06 1.52
CA LEU A 204 -0.32 -15.98 1.24
C LEU A 204 -0.79 -15.37 2.58
N PHE A 205 -0.64 -14.06 2.74
CA PHE A 205 -1.02 -13.34 3.96
C PHE A 205 -2.24 -12.46 3.72
N PHE A 206 -3.26 -12.56 4.56
CA PHE A 206 -4.52 -11.85 4.44
C PHE A 206 -4.91 -11.12 5.74
N PRO A 207 -5.59 -9.96 5.64
CA PRO A 207 -6.36 -9.43 6.75
C PRO A 207 -7.48 -10.41 7.16
N PRO A 208 -8.00 -10.32 8.39
CA PRO A 208 -9.05 -11.22 8.88
C PRO A 208 -10.33 -11.10 8.05
N GLY A 209 -10.92 -12.23 7.68
CA GLY A 209 -12.17 -12.32 6.93
C GLY A 209 -12.04 -12.06 5.43
N ARG A 210 -10.80 -12.03 4.91
CA ARG A 210 -10.52 -11.72 3.49
C ARG A 210 -9.80 -12.83 2.74
N GLU A 211 -9.50 -13.91 3.45
CA GLU A 211 -8.81 -15.10 2.95
C GLU A 211 -9.77 -16.13 2.35
N SER A 212 -11.06 -16.11 2.71
CA SER A 212 -12.01 -17.19 2.44
C SER A 212 -12.08 -17.60 0.97
N ALA A 213 -12.18 -16.62 0.06
CA ALA A 213 -12.23 -16.89 -1.38
C ALA A 213 -10.94 -17.56 -1.90
N THR A 214 -9.78 -17.18 -1.36
CA THR A 214 -8.51 -17.84 -1.69
C THR A 214 -8.43 -19.23 -1.09
N CYS A 215 -8.81 -19.41 0.17
CA CYS A 215 -8.84 -20.74 0.82
C CYS A 215 -9.68 -21.74 0.01
N LEU A 216 -10.88 -21.34 -0.44
CA LEU A 216 -11.74 -22.15 -1.30
C LEU A 216 -11.07 -22.56 -2.61
N ARG A 217 -10.40 -21.61 -3.29
CA ARG A 217 -9.71 -21.85 -4.57
C ARG A 217 -8.51 -22.77 -4.41
N LEU A 218 -7.75 -22.63 -3.32
CA LEU A 218 -6.56 -23.44 -3.05
C LEU A 218 -6.85 -24.93 -2.91
N ARG A 219 -8.05 -25.31 -2.47
CA ARG A 219 -8.47 -26.72 -2.37
C ARG A 219 -8.48 -27.44 -3.73
N TRP A 220 -8.52 -26.69 -4.82
CA TRP A 220 -8.57 -27.21 -6.19
C TRP A 220 -7.23 -27.09 -6.93
N LEU A 221 -6.19 -26.58 -6.26
CA LEU A 221 -4.84 -26.55 -6.82
C LEU A 221 -4.08 -27.83 -6.45
N ASP A 222 -3.19 -28.25 -7.35
CA ASP A 222 -2.35 -29.41 -7.13
C ASP A 222 -1.31 -29.14 -6.02
N ALA A 223 -1.53 -29.74 -4.86
CA ALA A 223 -0.67 -29.63 -3.69
C ALA A 223 0.68 -30.38 -3.87
N SER A 224 0.82 -31.24 -4.88
CA SER A 224 2.09 -31.92 -5.18
C SER A 224 3.13 -31.00 -5.83
N LEU A 225 2.68 -29.91 -6.46
CA LEU A 225 3.56 -28.97 -7.16
C LEU A 225 4.19 -27.94 -6.21
N VAL A 226 3.47 -27.55 -5.16
CA VAL A 226 3.90 -26.57 -4.16
C VAL A 226 2.96 -26.63 -2.96
N GLN A 227 3.51 -26.44 -1.75
CA GLN A 227 2.71 -26.30 -0.56
C GLN A 227 2.11 -24.89 -0.48
N TYR A 228 0.78 -24.80 -0.52
CA TYR A 228 0.08 -23.53 -0.30
C TYR A 228 -0.16 -23.34 1.19
N GLN A 229 0.20 -22.17 1.72
CA GLN A 229 0.02 -21.81 3.12
C GLN A 229 -0.71 -20.47 3.19
N VAL A 230 -1.78 -20.40 3.97
CA VAL A 230 -2.56 -19.17 4.17
C VAL A 230 -2.40 -18.72 5.60
N PHE A 231 -2.09 -17.44 5.77
CA PHE A 231 -1.87 -16.81 7.05
C PHE A 231 -2.80 -15.61 7.19
N VAL A 232 -3.53 -15.56 8.30
CA VAL A 232 -4.37 -14.42 8.66
C VAL A 232 -3.62 -13.58 9.68
N TYR A 233 -3.40 -12.30 9.37
CA TYR A 233 -2.67 -11.41 10.26
C TYR A 233 -3.60 -10.36 10.89
N SER A 234 -3.37 -10.06 12.16
CA SER A 234 -4.05 -8.99 12.90
C SER A 234 -3.32 -7.65 12.76
N GLN A 235 -3.98 -6.55 13.12
CA GLN A 235 -3.35 -5.23 13.18
C GLN A 235 -2.20 -5.16 14.21
N GLN A 236 -2.25 -6.01 15.24
CA GLN A 236 -1.22 -6.14 16.27
C GLN A 236 -0.05 -7.03 15.84
N GLY A 237 -0.09 -7.58 14.63
CA GLY A 237 0.99 -8.39 14.05
C GLY A 237 1.02 -9.85 14.55
N TYR A 238 -0.05 -10.33 15.20
CA TYR A 238 -0.28 -11.77 15.35
C TYR A 238 -0.62 -12.39 14.01
N VAL A 239 -0.17 -13.62 13.80
CA VAL A 239 -0.36 -14.37 12.56
C VAL A 239 -0.85 -15.75 12.95
N ASP A 240 -2.02 -16.13 12.41
CA ASP A 240 -2.59 -17.46 12.55
C ASP A 240 -2.61 -18.14 11.19
N GLN A 241 -2.24 -19.41 11.13
CA GLN A 241 -2.34 -20.18 9.90
C GLN A 241 -3.77 -20.68 9.73
N ALA A 242 -4.36 -20.39 8.57
CA ALA A 242 -5.71 -20.84 8.24
C ALA A 242 -5.68 -22.31 7.82
N ASP A 243 -6.64 -23.11 8.32
CA ASP A 243 -6.90 -24.45 7.80
C ASP A 243 -7.78 -24.35 6.56
N LEU A 244 -7.29 -24.87 5.43
CA LEU A 244 -8.02 -24.87 4.16
C LEU A 244 -9.29 -25.73 4.21
N ALA A 245 -9.38 -26.69 5.12
CA ALA A 245 -10.55 -27.54 5.30
C ALA A 245 -11.75 -26.80 5.93
N ASP A 246 -11.49 -25.78 6.76
CA ASP A 246 -12.51 -25.11 7.57
C ASP A 246 -13.43 -24.16 6.78
N TYR A 247 -13.05 -23.80 5.55
CA TYR A 247 -13.81 -22.86 4.71
C TYR A 247 -14.95 -23.50 3.90
N GLY A 248 -15.25 -24.79 4.12
CA GLY A 248 -16.22 -25.54 3.32
C GLY A 248 -17.70 -25.28 3.62
N ASN A 249 -18.03 -24.72 4.77
CA ASN A 249 -19.42 -24.47 5.18
C ASN A 249 -19.91 -23.12 4.62
N LEU A 250 -20.19 -23.10 3.32
CA LEU A 250 -20.69 -21.91 2.63
C LEU A 250 -22.21 -21.80 2.76
N ASP A 251 -22.69 -20.79 3.47
CA ASP A 251 -24.08 -20.33 3.36
C ASP A 251 -24.22 -19.51 2.08
N THR A 252 -24.36 -20.22 0.95
CA THR A 252 -24.59 -19.58 -0.34
C THR A 252 -26.07 -19.32 -0.54
N ARG A 253 -26.44 -18.04 -0.47
CA ARG A 253 -27.76 -17.57 -0.92
C ARG A 253 -27.60 -16.69 -2.15
N LEU A 254 -28.47 -16.90 -3.12
CA LEU A 254 -28.63 -15.95 -4.23
C LEU A 254 -29.49 -14.79 -3.72
N GLU A 255 -28.85 -13.67 -3.38
CA GLU A 255 -29.58 -12.45 -3.05
C GLU A 255 -30.45 -12.02 -4.25
N PRO A 256 -31.69 -11.56 -4.03
CA PRO A 256 -32.51 -11.01 -5.10
C PRO A 256 -31.78 -9.88 -5.82
N PHE A 257 -31.85 -9.86 -7.15
CA PHE A 257 -31.31 -8.76 -7.93
C PHE A 257 -32.09 -7.47 -7.62
N CYS A 258 -31.41 -6.48 -7.02
CA CYS A 258 -31.95 -5.16 -6.81
C CYS A 258 -31.87 -4.36 -8.12
N ASP A 259 -33.01 -4.17 -8.79
CA ASP A 259 -33.08 -3.35 -9.99
C ASP A 259 -32.81 -1.87 -9.65
N TYR A 260 -31.74 -1.30 -10.21
CA TYR A 260 -31.36 0.10 -10.00
C TYR A 260 -32.48 1.07 -10.36
N ARG A 261 -33.38 0.70 -11.29
CA ARG A 261 -34.55 1.51 -11.65
C ARG A 261 -35.54 1.70 -10.50
N LYS A 262 -35.50 0.80 -9.52
CA LYS A 262 -36.33 0.90 -8.30
C LYS A 262 -35.61 1.63 -7.18
N ALA A 263 -34.28 1.60 -7.16
CA ALA A 263 -33.46 2.20 -6.10
C ALA A 263 -33.20 3.69 -6.33
N LEU A 264 -33.06 4.11 -7.60
CA LEU A 264 -32.71 5.48 -7.95
C LEU A 264 -33.93 6.40 -7.99
N SER A 265 -33.74 7.66 -7.59
CA SER A 265 -34.76 8.69 -7.78
C SER A 265 -35.02 8.97 -9.26
N ALA A 266 -36.22 9.42 -9.61
CA ALA A 266 -36.61 9.76 -10.98
C ALA A 266 -35.65 10.77 -11.65
N ARG A 267 -35.10 11.71 -10.87
CA ARG A 267 -34.11 12.68 -11.37
C ARG A 267 -32.82 11.99 -11.78
N VAL A 268 -32.32 11.06 -10.98
CA VAL A 268 -31.07 10.34 -11.27
C VAL A 268 -31.28 9.38 -12.44
N LEU A 269 -32.42 8.69 -12.50
CA LEU A 269 -32.76 7.82 -13.63
C LEU A 269 -32.73 8.55 -14.96
N LYS A 270 -33.29 9.76 -15.02
CA LYS A 270 -33.23 10.60 -16.21
C LYS A 270 -31.80 10.84 -16.69
N TRP A 271 -30.87 11.16 -15.78
CA TRP A 271 -29.46 11.34 -16.13
C TRP A 271 -28.80 10.04 -16.60
N VAL A 272 -29.12 8.91 -15.96
CA VAL A 272 -28.63 7.59 -16.37
C VAL A 272 -29.08 7.26 -17.78
N ASP A 273 -30.36 7.47 -18.10
CA ASP A 273 -30.91 7.19 -19.43
C ASP A 273 -30.30 8.12 -20.50
N GLU A 274 -30.13 9.42 -20.19
CA GLU A 274 -29.50 10.38 -21.11
C GLU A 274 -28.02 10.05 -21.38
N LEU A 275 -27.26 9.66 -20.35
CA LEU A 275 -25.86 9.29 -20.50
C LEU A 275 -25.69 7.93 -21.19
N ALA A 276 -26.55 6.95 -20.90
CA ALA A 276 -26.53 5.65 -21.56
C ALA A 276 -26.87 5.71 -23.05
N ALA A 277 -27.57 6.76 -23.50
CA ALA A 277 -27.87 6.99 -24.91
C ALA A 277 -26.69 7.57 -25.70
N VAL A 278 -25.62 8.02 -25.03
CA VAL A 278 -24.41 8.52 -25.71
C VAL A 278 -23.68 7.34 -26.35
N PRO A 279 -23.22 7.46 -27.62
CA PRO A 279 -22.45 6.41 -28.27
C PRO A 279 -21.26 5.94 -27.43
N GLU A 280 -20.93 4.65 -27.51
CA GLU A 280 -19.84 4.00 -26.76
C GLU A 280 -20.04 3.93 -25.23
N THR A 281 -21.16 4.43 -24.71
CA THR A 281 -21.50 4.29 -23.29
C THR A 281 -22.21 2.96 -23.04
N GLU A 282 -21.65 2.18 -22.12
CA GLU A 282 -22.19 0.92 -21.63
C GLU A 282 -22.83 1.15 -20.26
N LEU A 283 -24.05 0.64 -20.07
CA LEU A 283 -24.73 0.66 -18.77
C LEU A 283 -24.62 -0.72 -18.11
N VAL A 284 -23.93 -0.79 -16.98
CA VAL A 284 -23.73 -2.01 -16.20
C VAL A 284 -24.50 -1.91 -14.90
N ALA A 285 -25.57 -2.69 -14.75
CA ALA A 285 -26.32 -2.77 -13.51
C ALA A 285 -25.59 -3.66 -12.49
N HIS A 286 -25.55 -3.21 -11.24
CA HIS A 286 -24.94 -3.93 -10.13
C HIS A 286 -26.00 -4.55 -9.22
N ARG A 287 -25.59 -5.60 -8.51
CA ARG A 287 -26.47 -6.33 -7.58
C ARG A 287 -26.99 -5.49 -6.40
N ASP A 288 -26.30 -4.40 -6.07
CA ASP A 288 -26.60 -3.53 -4.93
C ASP A 288 -27.65 -2.46 -5.27
N GLY A 289 -28.23 -2.49 -6.47
CA GLY A 289 -29.17 -1.46 -6.92
C GLY A 289 -28.48 -0.22 -7.49
N SER A 290 -27.15 -0.24 -7.64
CA SER A 290 -26.43 0.80 -8.38
C SER A 290 -26.30 0.47 -9.87
N ALA A 291 -25.97 1.46 -10.68
CA ALA A 291 -25.63 1.28 -12.09
C ALA A 291 -24.40 2.11 -12.46
N SER A 292 -23.49 1.50 -13.21
CA SER A 292 -22.29 2.15 -13.72
C SER A 292 -22.43 2.47 -15.20
N LEU A 293 -21.96 3.64 -15.58
CA LEU A 293 -21.77 4.06 -16.96
C LEU A 293 -20.29 3.93 -17.29
N CYS A 294 -20.00 3.15 -18.32
CA CYS A 294 -18.64 2.80 -18.72
C CYS A 294 -18.39 3.18 -20.17
N VAL A 295 -17.14 3.47 -20.52
CA VAL A 295 -16.68 3.52 -21.93
C VAL A 295 -15.54 2.53 -22.07
N HIS A 296 -15.69 1.56 -22.99
CA HIS A 296 -14.72 0.47 -23.18
C HIS A 296 -14.36 -0.26 -21.87
N GLY A 297 -15.35 -0.51 -21.02
CA GLY A 297 -15.17 -1.15 -19.71
C GLY A 297 -14.58 -0.28 -18.60
N LEU A 298 -14.28 1.00 -18.85
CA LEU A 298 -13.83 1.95 -17.82
C LEU A 298 -15.03 2.74 -17.27
N GLU A 299 -15.33 2.55 -15.99
CA GLU A 299 -16.39 3.30 -15.29
C GLU A 299 -16.02 4.79 -15.19
N PHE A 300 -16.86 5.66 -15.74
CA PHE A 300 -16.70 7.12 -15.61
C PHE A 300 -17.75 7.76 -14.70
N ALA A 301 -18.88 7.09 -14.49
CA ALA A 301 -19.92 7.52 -13.57
C ALA A 301 -20.63 6.32 -12.92
N ARG A 302 -21.10 6.51 -11.70
CA ARG A 302 -21.92 5.53 -10.97
C ARG A 302 -23.12 6.23 -10.35
N ALA A 303 -24.30 5.65 -10.53
CA ALA A 303 -25.53 6.06 -9.90
C ALA A 303 -25.90 5.07 -8.78
N ALA A 304 -26.07 5.58 -7.57
CA ALA A 304 -26.51 4.82 -6.40
C ALA A 304 -27.59 5.62 -5.64
N GLY A 305 -28.48 4.90 -4.95
CA GLY A 305 -29.60 5.44 -4.16
C GLY A 305 -29.36 5.38 -2.67
#